data_AF-A0A9W4L101-F1
#
_entry.id   AF-A0A9W4L101-F1
#
_cell.length_a   1.000
_cell.length_b   1.000
_cell.length_c   1.000
_cell.angle_alpha   90.00
_cell.angle_beta   90.00
_cell.angle_gamma   90.00
#
_symmetry.space_group_name_H-M   'P 1'
#
loop_
_entity.id
_entity.type
_entity.pdbx_description
1 polymer ?
#
loop_
_entity_poly.entity_id
_entity_poly.type
_entity_poly.pdbx_seq_one_letter_code
_entity_poly.pdbx_strand_id
1 'polypeptide(L)'
;MCDYPNLLDITAAVHLLARETVYDGVREIKEEIGIDVSFDELVPLGIIDYHQKKEGFIDKELANVFLFESAHSIDDFNLQPEEVSGMVKVVLNDFEELWTGAEDKVNIKGFEMNHEGSRMMIDRFVGRDEFVPHNCSYYESIIRLIRENLAK
;
A
#
# COMPACT_ATOMS: atom_id res chain seq x y z
N MET A 1 -5.02 -10.98 -7.80
CA MET A 1 -6.49 -10.87 -7.66
C MET A 1 -6.77 -10.26 -6.30
N CYS A 2 -7.10 -8.97 -6.26
CA CYS A 2 -7.24 -8.21 -5.02
C CYS A 2 -8.43 -8.74 -4.20
N ASP A 3 -8.19 -9.26 -2.99
CA ASP A 3 -9.22 -9.87 -2.13
C ASP A 3 -10.22 -8.84 -1.54
N TYR A 4 -9.99 -7.54 -1.74
CA TYR A 4 -10.73 -6.44 -1.16
C TYR A 4 -11.03 -5.33 -2.19
N PRO A 5 -12.16 -5.41 -2.92
CA PRO A 5 -12.47 -4.40 -3.93
C PRO A 5 -12.79 -3.04 -3.31
N ASN A 6 -12.22 -1.97 -3.87
CA ASN A 6 -12.49 -0.56 -3.54
C ASN A 6 -12.10 -0.13 -2.10
N LEU A 7 -11.13 -0.79 -1.48
CA LEU A 7 -10.51 -0.32 -0.24
C LEU A 7 -9.10 0.23 -0.53
N LEU A 8 -8.67 1.14 0.33
CA LEU A 8 -7.31 1.69 0.29
C LEU A 8 -6.33 0.69 0.93
N ASP A 9 -5.23 0.43 0.23
CA ASP A 9 -4.14 -0.40 0.71
C ASP A 9 -2.79 0.32 0.50
N ILE A 10 -1.70 -0.32 0.92
CA ILE A 10 -0.33 0.09 0.61
C ILE A 10 -0.09 0.12 -0.91
N THR A 11 0.93 0.85 -1.33
CA THR A 11 1.15 1.23 -2.74
C THR A 11 1.22 0.06 -3.72
N ALA A 12 1.74 -1.10 -3.30
CA ALA A 12 1.70 -2.36 -4.03
C ALA A 12 1.79 -3.50 -3.01
N ALA A 13 0.97 -4.54 -3.16
CA ALA A 13 0.94 -5.69 -2.28
C ALA A 13 0.77 -6.98 -3.10
N VAL A 14 1.80 -7.83 -3.09
CA VAL A 14 1.91 -9.03 -3.93
C VAL A 14 2.06 -10.30 -3.09
N HIS A 15 1.43 -11.38 -3.56
CA HIS A 15 1.75 -12.74 -3.11
C HIS A 15 2.76 -13.39 -4.03
N LEU A 16 3.91 -13.79 -3.48
CA LEU A 16 4.90 -14.55 -4.23
C LEU A 16 4.38 -15.98 -4.49
N LEU A 17 4.44 -16.43 -5.74
CA LEU A 17 4.19 -17.84 -6.06
C LEU A 17 5.30 -18.72 -5.47
N ALA A 18 5.02 -20.01 -5.26
CA ALA A 18 5.95 -20.94 -4.62
C ALA A 18 7.32 -21.11 -5.33
N ARG A 19 7.48 -20.58 -6.55
CA ARG A 19 8.72 -20.60 -7.34
C ARG A 19 9.36 -19.23 -7.49
N GLU A 20 8.70 -18.18 -6.99
CA GLU A 20 9.14 -16.80 -7.10
C GLU A 20 9.91 -16.40 -5.84
N THR A 21 10.87 -15.52 -6.04
CA THR A 21 11.64 -14.86 -5.00
C THR A 21 11.10 -13.45 -4.79
N VAL A 22 11.48 -12.81 -3.69
CA VAL A 22 11.09 -11.41 -3.42
C VAL A 22 11.54 -10.46 -4.54
N TYR A 23 12.63 -10.80 -5.26
CA TYR A 23 13.10 -10.06 -6.43
C TYR A 23 12.13 -10.15 -7.61
N ASP A 24 11.44 -11.28 -7.78
CA ASP A 24 10.51 -11.49 -8.88
C ASP A 24 9.22 -10.66 -8.69
N GLY A 25 8.86 -10.35 -7.44
CA GLY A 25 7.71 -9.50 -7.10
C GLY A 25 7.85 -8.04 -7.54
N VAL A 26 9.07 -7.56 -7.80
CA VAL A 26 9.30 -6.19 -8.29
C VAL A 26 8.63 -5.94 -9.65
N ARG A 27 8.48 -6.99 -10.47
CA ARG A 27 7.76 -6.92 -11.74
C ARG A 27 6.33 -6.41 -11.57
N GLU A 28 5.66 -6.77 -10.48
CA GLU A 28 4.25 -6.40 -10.25
C GLU A 28 4.08 -4.91 -10.00
N ILE A 29 5.08 -4.23 -9.42
CA ILE A 29 5.08 -2.77 -9.29
C ILE A 29 4.92 -2.13 -10.68
N LYS A 30 5.61 -2.67 -11.69
CA LYS A 30 5.51 -2.17 -13.06
C LYS A 30 4.18 -2.52 -13.72
N GLU A 31 3.61 -3.67 -13.39
CA GLU A 31 2.33 -4.12 -13.95
C GLU A 31 1.16 -3.33 -13.36
N GLU A 32 1.09 -3.22 -12.03
CA GLU A 32 -0.01 -2.58 -11.31
C GLU A 32 0.01 -1.06 -11.42
N ILE A 33 1.18 -0.43 -11.23
CA ILE A 33 1.29 1.03 -11.08
C ILE A 33 2.18 1.71 -12.14
N GLY A 34 2.75 0.93 -13.05
CA GLY A 34 3.38 1.45 -14.27
C GLY A 34 4.78 2.06 -14.10
N ILE A 35 5.39 1.94 -12.93
CA ILE A 35 6.75 2.45 -12.67
C ILE A 35 7.78 1.31 -12.71
N ASP A 36 8.94 1.58 -13.29
CA ASP A 36 10.06 0.64 -13.34
C ASP A 36 10.98 0.93 -12.16
N VAL A 37 10.90 0.12 -11.12
CA VAL A 37 11.72 0.23 -9.91
C VAL A 37 12.68 -0.95 -9.90
N SER A 38 13.96 -0.71 -9.70
CA SER A 38 14.92 -1.80 -9.50
C SER A 38 14.91 -2.26 -8.04
N PHE A 39 15.18 -3.54 -7.78
CA PHE A 39 15.26 -4.05 -6.41
C PHE A 39 16.32 -3.31 -5.57
N ASP A 40 17.39 -2.83 -6.20
CA ASP A 40 18.47 -2.10 -5.51
C ASP A 40 18.03 -0.72 -5.00
N GLU A 41 16.91 -0.17 -5.52
CA GLU A 41 16.28 1.06 -5.03
C GLU A 41 15.30 0.82 -3.87
N LEU A 42 14.95 -0.45 -3.62
CA LEU A 42 14.06 -0.82 -2.53
C LEU A 42 14.85 -0.98 -1.24
N VAL A 43 14.45 -0.22 -0.22
CA VAL A 43 15.04 -0.31 1.12
C VAL A 43 14.29 -1.36 1.92
N PRO A 44 14.89 -2.51 2.27
CA PRO A 44 14.21 -3.52 3.07
C PRO A 44 13.94 -2.98 4.47
N LEU A 45 12.67 -2.98 4.87
CA LEU A 45 12.24 -2.57 6.21
C LEU A 45 12.17 -3.76 7.17
N GLY A 46 11.90 -4.96 6.67
CA GLY A 46 11.88 -6.19 7.45
C GLY A 46 10.72 -7.10 7.07
N ILE A 47 10.45 -8.08 7.93
CA ILE A 47 9.33 -9.03 7.76
C ILE A 47 8.31 -8.76 8.86
N ILE A 48 7.06 -8.53 8.45
CA ILE A 48 5.93 -8.38 9.37
C ILE A 48 5.10 -9.66 9.35
N ASP A 49 4.81 -10.20 10.53
CA ASP A 49 3.87 -11.30 10.68
C ASP A 49 2.45 -10.80 10.39
N TYR A 50 1.84 -11.32 9.33
CA TYR A 50 0.45 -11.06 8.99
C TYR A 50 -0.40 -12.28 9.33
N HIS A 51 -1.37 -12.08 10.22
CA HIS A 51 -2.27 -13.13 10.68
C HIS A 51 -3.71 -12.68 10.51
N GLN A 52 -4.43 -13.31 9.59
CA GLN A 52 -5.86 -13.09 9.44
C GLN A 52 -6.63 -14.37 9.79
N LYS A 53 -7.63 -14.25 10.65
CA LYS A 53 -8.57 -15.34 10.93
C LYS A 53 -9.90 -15.02 10.26
N LYS A 54 -10.26 -15.77 9.23
CA LYS A 54 -11.61 -15.81 8.65
C LYS A 54 -12.36 -17.03 9.20
N GLU A 55 -13.69 -17.04 9.12
CA GLU A 55 -14.49 -18.18 9.61
C GLU A 55 -14.05 -19.49 8.92
N GLY A 56 -13.32 -20.32 9.66
CA GLY A 56 -12.80 -21.61 9.16
C GLY A 56 -11.44 -21.56 8.46
N PHE A 57 -10.80 -20.39 8.30
CA PHE A 57 -9.50 -20.25 7.64
C PHE A 57 -8.53 -19.40 8.48
N ILE A 58 -7.32 -19.91 8.69
CA ILE A 58 -6.23 -19.17 9.32
C ILE A 58 -5.23 -18.85 8.23
N ASP A 59 -5.15 -17.58 7.89
CA ASP A 59 -4.10 -17.07 7.04
C ASP A 59 -2.89 -16.67 7.88
N LYS A 60 -1.71 -17.13 7.47
CA LYS A 60 -0.44 -16.85 8.13
C LYS A 60 0.59 -16.52 7.07
N GLU A 61 0.86 -15.24 6.93
CA GLU A 61 1.75 -14.72 5.91
C GLU A 61 2.92 -13.99 6.57
N LEU A 62 4.05 -14.05 5.90
CA LEU A 62 5.24 -13.28 6.24
C LEU A 62 5.40 -12.21 5.17
N ALA A 63 4.99 -10.99 5.49
CA ALA A 63 5.03 -9.87 4.56
C ALA A 63 6.44 -9.28 4.57
N ASN A 64 7.18 -9.42 3.45
CA ASN A 64 8.44 -8.72 3.26
C ASN A 64 8.14 -7.28 2.87
N VAL A 65 8.43 -6.33 3.76
CA VAL A 65 8.11 -4.92 3.57
C VAL A 65 9.33 -4.16 3.07
N PHE A 66 9.12 -3.39 2.02
CA PHE A 66 10.13 -2.52 1.41
C PHE A 66 9.64 -1.09 1.40
N LEU A 67 10.58 -0.15 1.52
CA LEU A 67 10.35 1.27 1.35
C LEU A 67 10.99 1.72 0.05
N PHE A 68 10.26 2.53 -0.72
CA PHE A 68 10.76 3.17 -1.93
C PHE A 68 10.61 4.68 -1.79
N GLU A 69 11.72 5.40 -1.80
CA GLU A 69 11.70 6.86 -1.85
C GLU A 69 11.54 7.31 -3.30
N SER A 70 10.30 7.66 -3.65
CA SER A 70 9.94 8.03 -5.02
C SER A 70 10.09 9.53 -5.26
N ALA A 71 10.86 9.87 -6.30
CA ALA A 71 10.88 11.24 -6.86
C ALA A 71 9.75 11.48 -7.88
N HIS A 72 8.91 10.47 -8.15
CA HIS A 72 7.85 10.54 -9.14
C HIS A 72 6.68 11.43 -8.69
N SER A 73 6.17 12.22 -9.63
CA SER A 73 4.88 12.87 -9.48
C SER A 73 3.79 11.80 -9.45
N ILE A 74 2.65 12.10 -8.83
CA ILE A 74 1.49 11.21 -8.91
C ILE A 74 1.01 11.01 -10.36
N ASP A 75 1.36 11.95 -11.24
CA ASP A 75 1.01 11.87 -12.66
C ASP A 75 1.83 10.84 -13.44
N ASP A 76 2.99 10.42 -12.91
CA ASP A 76 3.89 9.48 -13.58
C ASP A 76 3.41 8.03 -13.50
N PHE A 77 2.44 7.74 -12.62
CA PHE A 77 1.93 6.39 -12.38
C PHE A 77 0.88 6.01 -13.42
N ASN A 78 1.12 4.90 -14.13
CA ASN A 78 0.19 4.37 -15.12
C ASN A 78 -0.44 3.08 -14.58
N LEU A 79 -1.62 3.24 -13.99
CA LEU A 79 -2.31 2.15 -13.28
C LEU A 79 -2.90 1.13 -14.25
N GLN A 80 -2.83 -0.15 -13.88
CA GLN A 80 -3.59 -1.21 -14.52
C GLN A 80 -5.03 -1.20 -14.00
N PRO A 81 -6.03 -0.78 -14.80
CA PRO A 81 -7.39 -0.52 -14.32
C PRO A 81 -8.13 -1.79 -13.84
N GLU A 82 -7.68 -2.98 -14.25
CA GLU A 82 -8.24 -4.25 -13.79
C GLU A 82 -7.86 -4.58 -12.33
N GLU A 83 -6.78 -3.99 -11.82
CA GLU A 83 -6.25 -4.28 -10.47
C GLU A 83 -6.24 -3.04 -9.57
N VAL A 84 -5.93 -1.87 -10.11
CA VAL A 84 -5.79 -0.61 -9.35
C VAL A 84 -6.71 0.47 -9.93
N SER A 85 -7.69 0.88 -9.13
CA SER A 85 -8.67 1.91 -9.52
C SER A 85 -8.20 3.34 -9.28
N GLY A 86 -7.14 3.56 -8.49
CA GLY A 86 -6.65 4.89 -8.16
C GLY A 86 -5.40 4.86 -7.31
N MET A 87 -4.78 6.02 -7.14
CA MET A 87 -3.62 6.19 -6.27
C MET A 87 -3.77 7.45 -5.43
N VAL A 88 -3.45 7.33 -4.15
CA VAL A 88 -3.58 8.41 -3.18
C VAL A 88 -2.32 8.55 -2.35
N LYS A 89 -2.10 9.76 -1.86
CA LYS A 89 -1.02 10.12 -0.94
C LYS A 89 -1.64 10.65 0.35
N VAL A 90 -1.00 10.31 1.44
CA VAL A 90 -1.35 10.74 2.79
C VAL A 90 -0.10 11.24 3.50
N VAL A 91 -0.26 12.25 4.36
CA VAL A 91 0.85 12.72 5.20
C VAL A 91 1.11 11.67 6.27
N LEU A 92 2.37 11.26 6.45
CA LEU A 92 2.74 10.17 7.35
C LEU A 92 2.32 10.44 8.81
N ASN A 93 2.43 11.68 9.29
CA ASN A 93 1.98 12.05 10.64
C ASN A 93 0.47 11.85 10.79
N ASP A 94 -0.32 12.38 9.88
CA ASP A 94 -1.78 12.26 9.92
C ASP A 94 -2.22 10.79 9.78
N PHE A 95 -1.49 9.98 9.01
CA PHE A 95 -1.71 8.54 8.92
C PHE A 95 -1.44 7.83 10.25
N GLU A 96 -0.38 8.21 10.97
CA GLU A 96 -0.12 7.68 12.32
C GLU A 96 -1.18 8.12 13.33
N GLU A 97 -1.62 9.37 13.28
CA GLU A 97 -2.70 9.88 14.13
C GLU A 97 -4.00 9.11 13.91
N LEU A 98 -4.29 8.72 12.65
CA LEU A 98 -5.42 7.84 12.32
C LEU A 98 -5.29 6.49 13.03
N TRP A 99 -4.13 5.82 12.97
CA TRP A 99 -3.97 4.46 13.51
C TRP A 99 -3.80 4.43 15.04
N THR A 100 -3.17 5.45 15.63
CA THR A 100 -3.07 5.62 17.08
C THR A 100 -4.40 6.03 17.72
N GLY A 101 -5.36 6.53 16.93
CA GLY A 101 -6.66 7.02 17.39
C GLY A 101 -6.64 8.41 17.99
N ALA A 102 -5.62 9.20 17.65
CA ALA A 102 -5.65 10.64 17.88
C ALA A 102 -6.68 11.33 16.97
N GLU A 103 -6.84 10.84 15.74
CA GLU A 103 -7.81 11.33 14.76
C GLU A 103 -8.68 10.19 14.21
N ASP A 104 -9.94 10.49 13.90
CA ASP A 104 -10.89 9.52 13.32
C ASP A 104 -10.80 9.46 11.79
N LYS A 105 -10.25 10.51 11.16
CA LYS A 105 -10.15 10.66 9.72
C LYS A 105 -8.84 11.31 9.31
N VAL A 106 -8.38 10.97 8.10
CA VAL A 106 -7.19 11.56 7.49
C VAL A 106 -7.50 12.13 6.11
N ASN A 107 -6.85 13.23 5.74
CA ASN A 107 -6.98 13.77 4.39
C ASN A 107 -6.07 13.01 3.40
N ILE A 108 -6.65 12.53 2.32
CA ILE A 108 -5.94 11.89 1.22
C ILE A 108 -6.02 12.75 -0.04
N LYS A 109 -4.95 12.76 -0.82
CA LYS A 109 -4.89 13.46 -2.11
C LYS A 109 -4.34 12.57 -3.19
N GLY A 110 -4.99 12.57 -4.35
CA GLY A 110 -4.47 11.84 -5.49
C GLY A 110 -5.45 11.78 -6.65
N PHE A 111 -5.58 10.63 -7.28
CA PHE A 111 -6.53 10.44 -8.38
C PHE A 111 -7.17 9.05 -8.36
N GLU A 112 -8.37 8.97 -8.93
CA GLU A 112 -9.06 7.72 -9.25
C GLU A 112 -9.36 7.68 -10.75
N MET A 113 -9.41 6.48 -11.34
CA MET A 113 -9.74 6.26 -12.74
C MET A 113 -11.26 6.12 -12.87
N ASN A 114 -11.87 6.91 -13.73
CA ASN A 114 -13.30 6.75 -14.05
C ASN A 114 -13.52 5.60 -15.05
N HIS A 115 -14.79 5.25 -15.28
CA HIS A 115 -15.18 4.20 -16.24
C HIS A 115 -14.75 4.47 -17.69
N GLU A 116 -14.36 5.71 -18.02
CA GLU A 116 -13.88 6.13 -19.33
C GLU A 116 -12.33 6.12 -19.41
N GLY A 117 -11.65 5.66 -18.36
CA GLY A 117 -10.19 5.63 -18.27
C GLY A 117 -9.54 7.00 -18.04
N SER A 118 -10.33 8.00 -17.62
CA SER A 118 -9.82 9.35 -17.31
C SER A 118 -9.54 9.50 -15.82
N ARG A 119 -8.46 10.21 -15.49
CA ARG A 119 -8.08 10.54 -14.11
C ARG A 119 -9.01 11.60 -13.53
N MET A 120 -9.57 11.32 -12.36
CA MET A 120 -10.32 12.24 -11.53
C MET A 120 -9.54 12.54 -10.26
N MET A 121 -9.16 13.81 -10.07
CA MET A 121 -8.44 14.21 -8.85
C MET A 121 -9.33 14.08 -7.62
N ILE A 122 -8.76 13.59 -6.53
CA ILE A 122 -9.41 13.44 -5.24
C ILE A 122 -8.66 14.23 -4.17
N ASP A 123 -9.41 14.90 -3.30
CA ASP A 123 -8.96 15.58 -2.08
C ASP A 123 -10.10 15.43 -1.08
N ARG A 124 -10.02 14.43 -0.21
CA ARG A 124 -11.11 14.06 0.71
C ARG A 124 -10.58 13.45 2.00
N PHE A 125 -11.40 13.51 3.03
CA PHE A 125 -11.14 12.82 4.30
C PHE A 125 -11.71 11.40 4.28
N VAL A 126 -10.91 10.44 4.72
CA VAL A 126 -11.29 9.03 4.83
C VAL A 126 -11.08 8.50 6.24
N GLY A 127 -11.92 7.55 6.65
CA GLY A 127 -11.81 6.83 7.91
C GLY A 127 -11.09 5.49 7.75
N ARG A 128 -10.84 4.80 8.88
CA ARG A 128 -10.22 3.45 8.88
C ARG A 128 -11.05 2.39 8.16
N ASP A 129 -12.36 2.60 8.07
CA ASP A 129 -13.32 1.73 7.40
C ASP A 129 -13.18 1.74 5.86
N GLU A 130 -12.46 2.72 5.31
CA GLU A 130 -12.12 2.79 3.88
C GLU A 130 -10.76 2.15 3.56
N PHE A 131 -10.03 1.66 4.56
CA PHE A 131 -8.79 0.90 4.37
C PHE A 131 -9.06 -0.61 4.42
N VAL A 132 -8.18 -1.40 3.81
CA VAL A 132 -8.22 -2.86 3.94
C VAL A 132 -8.15 -3.22 5.43
N PRO A 133 -9.05 -4.08 5.94
CA PRO A 133 -9.20 -4.37 7.37
C PRO A 133 -8.10 -5.30 7.89
N HIS A 134 -6.84 -4.92 7.68
CA HIS A 134 -5.70 -5.51 8.37
C HIS A 134 -5.79 -5.21 9.87
N ASN A 135 -5.13 -6.02 10.69
CA ASN A 135 -5.00 -5.72 12.12
C ASN A 135 -4.31 -4.36 12.31
N CYS A 136 -4.73 -3.56 13.29
CA CYS A 136 -4.10 -2.25 13.56
C CYS A 136 -2.58 -2.37 13.76
N SER A 137 -2.14 -3.46 14.39
CA SER A 137 -0.72 -3.77 14.61
C SER A 137 0.11 -3.87 13.32
N TYR A 138 -0.52 -4.19 12.19
CA TYR A 138 0.14 -4.23 10.87
C TYR A 138 0.54 -2.82 10.43
N TYR A 139 -0.41 -1.90 10.39
CA TYR A 139 -0.16 -0.51 10.01
C TYR A 139 0.77 0.20 11.02
N GLU A 140 0.58 -0.04 12.32
CA GLU A 140 1.49 0.47 13.36
C GLU A 140 2.94 -0.01 13.14
N SER A 141 3.12 -1.29 12.77
CA SER A 141 4.44 -1.85 12.48
C SER A 141 5.06 -1.21 11.24
N ILE A 142 4.28 -1.00 10.16
CA ILE A 142 4.74 -0.30 8.95
C ILE A 142 5.18 1.13 9.28
N ILE A 143 4.34 1.89 9.99
CA ILE A 143 4.66 3.28 10.38
C ILE A 143 5.95 3.33 11.19
N ARG A 144 6.11 2.44 12.17
CA ARG A 144 7.32 2.35 12.98
C ARG A 144 8.55 2.09 12.12
N LEU A 145 8.49 1.10 11.24
CA LEU A 145 9.61 0.74 10.36
C LEU A 145 10.00 1.87 9.41
N ILE A 146 9.01 2.59 8.85
CA ILE A 146 9.25 3.77 8.02
C ILE A 146 9.97 4.86 8.84
N ARG A 147 9.48 5.19 10.04
CA ARG A 147 10.11 6.21 10.90
C ARG A 147 11.54 5.86 11.31
N GLU A 148 11.77 4.61 11.69
CA GLU A 148 13.11 4.11 12.04
C GLU A 148 14.08 4.19 10.86
N ASN A 149 13.58 4.10 9.63
CA ASN A 149 14.39 4.27 8.43
C ASN A 149 14.68 5.75 8.14
N LEU A 150 13.67 6.62 8.21
CA LEU A 150 13.81 8.06 7.96
C LEU A 150 14.63 8.81 9.01
N ALA A 151 14.79 8.24 10.21
CA ALA A 151 15.58 8.83 11.30
C ALA A 151 17.09 8.50 11.21
N LYS A 152 17.52 7.69 10.23
CA LYS A 152 18.93 7.34 10.00
C LYS A 152 19.61 8.37 9.11
#